data_AF-A0A6H1ZUB4-F1
#
_entry.id   AF-A0A6H1ZUB4-F1
#
_cell.length_a   1.000
_cell.length_b   1.000
_cell.length_c   1.000
_cell.angle_alpha   90.00
_cell.angle_beta   90.00
_cell.angle_gamma   90.00
#
_symmetry.space_group_name_H-M   'P 1'
#
loop_
_entity.id
_entity.type
_entity.pdbx_description
1 polymer ?
#
loop_
_entity_poly.entity_id
_entity_poly.type
_entity_poly.pdbx_seq_one_letter_code
_entity_poly.pdbx_strand_id
1 'polypeptide(L)'
;MNQPDNWDWCIALFALRYCIGSSSYAPGVMCDWVKRHWRRMPEDDREIMMREVSGQIARADARGNDTLLGAWSDIQVKWRELDKWMKEHSKLGGKGDGTVRERARRA
;
A
#
# COMPACT_ATOMS: atom_id res chain seq x y z
N MET A 1 2.83 20.67 -9.99
CA MET A 1 2.95 19.19 -9.85
C MET A 1 1.52 18.67 -9.93
N ASN A 2 1.15 17.94 -10.98
CA ASN A 2 -0.21 17.46 -11.18
C ASN A 2 -0.58 16.45 -10.09
N GLN A 3 -1.80 16.55 -9.55
CA GLN A 3 -2.32 15.53 -8.65
C GLN A 3 -2.55 14.25 -9.45
N PRO A 4 -2.16 13.07 -8.92
CA PRO A 4 -2.45 11.81 -9.57
C PRO A 4 -3.96 11.62 -9.72
N ASP A 5 -4.42 11.18 -10.87
CA ASP A 5 -5.82 10.87 -11.09
C ASP A 5 -6.17 9.46 -10.56
N ASN A 6 -7.44 9.06 -10.65
CA ASN A 6 -7.87 7.74 -10.15
C ASN A 6 -7.20 6.57 -10.88
N TRP A 7 -6.72 6.76 -12.11
CA TRP A 7 -6.04 5.71 -12.87
C TRP A 7 -4.61 5.49 -12.40
N ASP A 8 -3.93 6.55 -11.97
CA ASP A 8 -2.57 6.47 -11.42
C ASP A 8 -2.50 5.53 -10.20
N TRP A 9 -3.52 5.57 -9.32
CA TRP A 9 -3.58 4.69 -8.15
C TRP A 9 -3.86 3.23 -8.52
N CYS A 10 -4.69 3.00 -9.53
CA CYS A 10 -4.93 1.66 -10.08
C CYS A 10 -3.64 1.05 -10.68
N ILE A 11 -2.88 1.85 -11.44
CA ILE A 11 -1.60 1.43 -12.01
C ILE A 11 -0.61 1.10 -10.90
N ALA A 12 -0.53 1.93 -9.86
CA ALA A 12 0.32 1.67 -8.71
C ALA A 12 -0.05 0.38 -7.98
N LEU A 13 -1.34 0.06 -7.88
CA LEU A 13 -1.81 -1.20 -7.28
C LEU A 13 -1.39 -2.42 -8.11
N PHE A 14 -1.44 -2.32 -9.44
CA PHE A 14 -0.95 -3.38 -10.31
C PHE A 14 0.56 -3.56 -10.19
N ALA A 15 1.31 -2.45 -10.15
CA ALA A 15 2.74 -2.48 -9.91
C ALA A 15 3.10 -3.11 -8.56
N LEU A 16 2.34 -2.79 -7.50
CA LEU A 16 2.48 -3.40 -6.18
C LEU A 16 2.30 -4.92 -6.24
N ARG A 17 1.18 -5.38 -6.80
CA ARG A 17 0.87 -6.81 -6.94
C ARG A 17 1.93 -7.57 -7.73
N TYR A 18 2.41 -6.96 -8.81
CA TYR A 18 3.51 -7.51 -9.61
C TYR A 18 4.80 -7.65 -8.79
N CYS A 19 5.18 -6.61 -8.02
CA CYS A 19 6.39 -6.62 -7.22
C CYS A 19 6.37 -7.69 -6.12
N ILE A 20 5.20 -7.94 -5.54
CA ILE A 20 5.01 -8.93 -4.47
C ILE A 20 5.08 -10.37 -5.00
N GLY A 21 4.46 -10.63 -6.16
CA GLY A 21 4.24 -11.99 -6.65
C GLY A 21 5.31 -12.59 -7.56
N SER A 22 6.29 -11.83 -8.06
CA SER A 22 7.10 -12.27 -9.21
C SER A 22 8.62 -12.05 -9.12
N SER A 23 9.21 -11.99 -7.92
CA SER A 23 10.67 -11.78 -7.78
C SER A 23 11.17 -10.58 -8.61
N SER A 24 10.41 -9.48 -8.56
CA SER A 24 10.79 -8.23 -9.20
C SER A 24 12.08 -7.67 -8.60
N TYR A 25 12.86 -6.92 -9.39
CA TYR A 25 14.04 -6.19 -8.93
C TYR A 25 13.69 -4.85 -8.25
N ALA A 26 12.41 -4.46 -8.24
CA ALA A 26 11.94 -3.16 -7.76
C ALA A 26 11.12 -3.13 -6.43
N PRO A 27 11.07 -4.14 -5.54
CA PRO A 27 10.33 -4.05 -4.28
C PRO A 27 10.71 -2.85 -3.42
N GLY A 28 11.99 -2.51 -3.34
CA GLY A 28 12.45 -1.32 -2.62
C GLY A 28 11.87 -0.03 -3.19
N VAL A 29 11.93 0.12 -4.52
CA VAL A 29 11.37 1.28 -5.23
C VAL A 29 9.87 1.38 -5.00
N MET A 30 9.16 0.25 -5.06
CA MET A 30 7.72 0.21 -4.81
C MET A 30 7.38 0.60 -3.37
N CYS A 31 8.11 0.07 -2.37
CA CYS A 31 7.93 0.42 -0.96
C CYS A 31 8.15 1.92 -0.73
N ASP A 32 9.22 2.49 -1.29
CA ASP A 32 9.53 3.91 -1.16
C ASP A 32 8.50 4.78 -1.87
N TRP A 33 8.00 4.33 -3.03
CA TRP A 33 6.93 5.01 -3.74
C TRP A 33 5.64 5.06 -2.91
N VAL A 34 5.23 3.93 -2.31
CA VAL A 34 4.05 3.87 -1.44
C VAL A 34 4.22 4.84 -0.27
N LYS A 35 5.34 4.79 0.44
CA LYS A 35 5.62 5.69 1.58
C LYS A 35 5.55 7.17 1.18
N ARG A 36 6.13 7.52 0.03
CA ARG A 36 6.15 8.91 -0.48
C ARG A 36 4.77 9.44 -0.84
N HIS A 37 3.90 8.59 -1.38
CA HIS A 37 2.58 8.99 -1.87
C HIS A 37 1.44 8.71 -0.90
N TRP A 38 1.68 7.96 0.18
CA TRP A 38 0.67 7.52 1.13
C TRP A 38 -0.28 8.63 1.57
N ARG A 39 0.25 9.80 1.96
CA ARG A 39 -0.60 10.91 2.45
C ARG A 39 -1.51 11.53 1.39
N ARG A 40 -1.19 11.35 0.11
CA ARG A 40 -1.97 11.88 -1.03
C ARG A 40 -2.87 10.83 -1.65
N MET A 41 -2.61 9.55 -1.37
CA MET A 41 -3.40 8.43 -1.84
C MET A 41 -4.78 8.46 -1.17
N PRO A 42 -5.88 8.25 -1.92
CA PRO A 42 -7.21 8.11 -1.37
C PRO A 42 -7.26 7.05 -0.27
N GLU A 43 -8.15 7.21 0.70
CA GLU A 43 -8.30 6.27 1.83
C GLU A 43 -8.62 4.85 1.34
N ASP A 44 -9.60 4.71 0.44
CA ASP A 44 -9.97 3.42 -0.14
C ASP A 44 -8.77 2.72 -0.82
N ASP A 45 -7.96 3.48 -1.56
CA ASP A 45 -6.76 2.94 -2.22
C ASP A 45 -5.68 2.52 -1.20
N ARG A 46 -5.50 3.30 -0.13
CA ARG A 46 -4.60 2.93 0.97
C ARG A 46 -5.03 1.63 1.65
N GLU A 47 -6.32 1.48 1.90
CA GLU A 47 -6.88 0.26 2.48
C GLU A 47 -6.66 -0.95 1.56
N ILE A 48 -6.88 -0.78 0.26
CA ILE A 48 -6.63 -1.82 -0.74
C ILE A 48 -5.15 -2.20 -0.75
N MET A 49 -4.24 -1.23 -0.84
CA MET A 49 -2.79 -1.46 -0.82
C MET A 49 -2.37 -2.24 0.43
N MET A 50 -2.82 -1.79 1.61
CA MET A 50 -2.52 -2.45 2.88
C MET A 50 -3.05 -3.89 2.90
N ARG A 51 -4.29 -4.11 2.44
CA ARG A 51 -4.87 -5.45 2.34
C ARG A 51 -4.06 -6.37 1.44
N GLU A 52 -3.56 -5.89 0.29
CA GLU A 52 -2.74 -6.71 -0.60
C GLU A 52 -1.42 -7.14 0.07
N VAL A 53 -0.70 -6.20 0.70
CA VAL A 53 0.57 -6.50 1.38
C VAL A 53 0.35 -7.40 2.59
N SER A 54 -0.54 -7.02 3.51
CA SER A 54 -0.86 -7.82 4.70
C SER A 54 -1.37 -9.21 4.31
N GLY A 55 -2.23 -9.28 3.28
CA GLY A 55 -2.81 -10.53 2.79
C GLY A 55 -1.76 -11.45 2.21
N GLN A 56 -0.77 -10.93 1.48
CA GLN A 56 0.33 -11.77 1.00
C GLN A 56 1.22 -12.26 2.14
N ILE A 57 1.56 -11.39 3.10
CA ILE A 57 2.36 -11.77 4.28
C ILE A 57 1.66 -12.91 5.03
N ALA A 58 0.36 -12.77 5.29
CA ALA A 58 -0.42 -13.80 5.97
C ALA A 58 -0.42 -15.14 5.20
N ARG A 59 -0.47 -15.11 3.85
CA ARG A 59 -0.36 -16.32 3.02
C ARG A 59 1.02 -16.96 3.09
N ALA A 60 2.08 -16.15 3.12
CA ALA A 60 3.45 -16.62 3.30
C ALA A 60 3.64 -17.31 4.65
N ASP A 61 3.18 -16.65 5.72
CA ASP A 61 3.24 -17.16 7.10
C ASP A 61 2.45 -18.46 7.25
N ALA A 62 1.20 -18.51 6.75
CA ALA A 62 0.35 -19.69 6.84
C ALA A 62 0.92 -20.92 6.09
N ARG A 63 1.76 -20.69 5.09
CA ARG A 63 2.41 -21.75 4.30
C ARG A 63 3.83 -22.06 4.79
N GLY A 64 4.36 -21.30 5.76
CA GLY A 64 5.77 -21.38 6.15
C GLY A 64 6.72 -21.13 4.97
N ASN A 65 6.32 -20.28 4.01
CA ASN A 65 7.04 -20.08 2.76
C ASN A 65 7.21 -18.60 2.44
N ASP A 66 8.29 -18.02 2.95
CA ASP A 66 8.62 -16.61 2.73
C ASP A 66 9.03 -16.29 1.29
N THR A 67 9.30 -17.28 0.44
CA THR A 67 9.59 -17.04 -0.98
C THR A 67 8.39 -16.43 -1.72
N LEU A 68 7.19 -16.51 -1.13
CA LEU A 68 5.97 -15.84 -1.60
C LEU A 68 6.00 -14.31 -1.42
N LEU A 69 6.99 -13.78 -0.70
CA LEU A 69 7.29 -12.35 -0.56
C LEU A 69 8.54 -11.95 -1.37
N GLY A 70 9.18 -12.90 -2.07
CA GLY A 70 10.42 -12.71 -2.81
C GLY A 70 11.49 -13.73 -2.42
N ALA A 71 12.38 -14.03 -3.39
CA ALA A 71 13.41 -15.04 -3.23
C ALA A 71 14.52 -14.69 -2.22
N TRP A 72 14.75 -13.39 -1.98
CA TRP A 72 15.80 -12.91 -1.08
C TRP A 72 15.22 -12.33 0.21
N SER A 73 15.88 -12.61 1.34
CA SER A 73 15.41 -12.24 2.68
C SER A 73 15.31 -10.73 2.90
N ASP A 74 16.16 -9.94 2.25
CA ASP A 74 16.11 -8.48 2.29
C ASP A 74 14.81 -7.93 1.66
N ILE A 75 14.33 -8.55 0.58
CA ILE A 75 13.03 -8.22 -0.02
C ILE A 75 11.88 -8.60 0.92
N GLN A 76 11.95 -9.78 1.54
CA GLN A 76 10.93 -10.24 2.49
C GLN A 76 10.80 -9.27 3.67
N VAL A 77 11.93 -8.82 4.21
CA VAL A 77 11.99 -7.80 5.27
C VAL A 77 11.35 -6.49 4.82
N LYS A 78 11.64 -6.00 3.61
CA LYS A 78 11.05 -4.75 3.09
C LYS A 78 9.52 -4.78 3.05
N TRP A 79 8.92 -5.90 2.64
CA TRP A 79 7.46 -6.02 2.63
C TRP A 79 6.86 -5.97 4.04
N ARG A 80 7.50 -6.66 5.00
CA ARG A 80 7.07 -6.66 6.40
C ARG A 80 7.24 -5.28 7.06
N GLU A 81 8.33 -4.58 6.73
CA GLU A 81 8.54 -3.19 7.15
C GLU A 81 7.49 -2.24 6.56
N LEU A 82 7.16 -2.40 5.28
CA LEU A 82 6.11 -1.60 4.63
C LEU A 82 4.75 -1.85 5.29
N ASP A 83 4.40 -3.12 5.56
CA ASP A 83 3.17 -3.50 6.25
C ASP A 83 3.04 -2.84 7.63
N LYS A 84 4.10 -2.94 8.45
CA LYS A 84 4.17 -2.27 9.75
C LYS A 84 4.00 -0.75 9.60
N TRP A 85 4.74 -0.15 8.67
CA TRP A 85 4.69 1.29 8.43
C TRP A 85 3.28 1.76 8.01
N MET A 86 2.62 1.06 7.09
CA MET A 86 1.26 1.40 6.65
C MET A 86 0.28 1.34 7.82
N LYS A 87 0.33 0.29 8.66
CA LYS A 87 -0.52 0.14 9.84
C LYS A 87 -0.33 1.27 10.86
N GLU A 88 0.90 1.75 11.05
CA GLU A 88 1.21 2.90 11.91
C GLU A 88 0.63 4.21 11.33
N HIS A 89 0.63 4.35 10.00
CA HIS A 89 0.22 5.58 9.32
C HIS A 89 -1.26 5.61 8.89
N SER A 90 -1.99 4.50 9.02
CA SER A 90 -3.45 4.45 8.86
C SER A 90 -4.20 5.04 10.07
N LYS A 91 -3.59 5.04 11.26
CA LYS A 91 -4.22 5.56 12.50
C LYS A 91 -4.21 7.08 12.63
N LEU A 92 -3.55 7.81 11.72
CA LEU A 92 -3.37 9.27 11.78
C LEU A 92 -4.29 10.07 10.83
N GLY A 93 -5.26 9.43 10.16
CA GLY A 93 -6.18 10.09 9.22
C GLY A 93 -7.44 10.73 9.82
N GLY A 94 -7.75 10.48 11.10
CA GLY A 94 -9.06 10.80 11.69
C GLY A 94 -9.34 12.26 12.08
N LYS A 95 -8.50 13.24 11.71
CA LYS A 95 -8.75 14.66 12.00
C LYS A 95 -8.48 15.52 10.78
N GLY A 96 -9.47 15.62 9.90
CA GLY A 96 -9.50 16.68 8.91
C GLY A 96 -10.25 16.38 7.63
N ASP A 97 -11.50 15.90 7.70
CA ASP A 97 -12.41 16.12 6.54
C ASP A 97 -13.91 16.08 6.88
N GLY A 98 -14.30 16.70 8.00
CA GLY A 98 -15.71 16.91 8.34
C GLY A 98 -16.44 17.88 7.40
N THR A 99 -15.70 18.66 6.60
CA THR A 99 -16.25 19.81 5.86
C THR A 99 -16.74 19.51 4.45
N VAL A 100 -16.31 18.41 3.82
CA VAL A 100 -16.71 18.10 2.42
C VAL A 100 -18.01 17.29 2.37
N ARG A 101 -18.20 16.32 3.27
CA ARG A 101 -19.45 15.52 3.33
C ARG A 101 -20.67 16.30 3.80
N GLU A 102 -20.48 17.41 4.51
CA GLU A 102 -21.58 18.23 5.04
C GLU A 102 -22.13 19.24 4.01
N ARG A 103 -21.34 19.61 2.99
CA ARG A 103 -21.80 20.48 1.88
C ARG A 103 -22.65 19.72 0.85
N ALA A 104 -22.43 18.42 0.67
CA ALA A 104 -23.20 17.60 -0.26
C ALA A 104 -24.61 17.22 0.25
N ARG A 105 -24.91 17.43 1.54
CA ARG A 105 -26.24 17.17 2.13
C ARG A 105 -27.15 18.40 2.22
N ARG A 106 -26.67 19.57 1.78
CA ARG A 106 -27.41 20.85 1.83
C ARG A 106 -27.66 21.47 0.44
N ALA A 107 -27.39 20.74 -0.64
CA ALA A 107 -27.76 21.07 -2.01
C ALA A 107 -28.85 20.10 -2.48
#